data_AF-A0A2D5W9G7-F1
#
_entry.id   AF-A0A2D5W9G7-F1
#
_cell.length_a   1.000
_cell.length_b   1.000
_cell.length_c   1.000
_cell.angle_alpha   90.00
_cell.angle_beta   90.00
_cell.angle_gamma   90.00
#
_symmetry.space_group_name_H-M   'P 1'
#
loop_
_entity.id
_entity.type
_entity.pdbx_description
1 polymer ?
#
loop_
_entity_poly.entity_id
_entity_poly.type
_entity_poly.pdbx_seq_one_letter_code
_entity_poly.pdbx_strand_id
1 'polypeptide(L)'
;MRDGGGDLPLPLHHRSDELRILDDLAQRVERVIGVLPDGWAEQRAAIERYRDSKRAFLPVLAHRDLHDGQFITTEQDIALLDFDCLCLGEKALDVANLIAHLSLRYLQGLSGATPESAEAAGEALLEGLDRSQERGFIKALRFYQATTFLRLALVYELRPRWWHIVPDLVTLSQRCSRDLCRC
;
A
#
# COMPACT_ATOMS: atom_id res chain seq x y z
N MET A 1 39.05 -5.96 17.87
CA MET A 1 38.18 -4.93 18.47
C MET A 1 38.18 -3.69 17.58
N ARG A 2 37.18 -3.61 16.70
CA ARG A 2 36.65 -2.36 16.15
C ARG A 2 35.15 -2.61 15.96
N ASP A 3 34.43 -2.58 17.08
CA ASP A 3 32.98 -2.38 17.07
C ASP A 3 32.75 -0.92 16.72
N GLY A 4 32.17 -0.66 15.55
CA GLY A 4 32.01 0.71 15.04
C GLY A 4 31.05 0.84 13.87
N GLY A 5 30.22 -0.18 13.60
CA GLY A 5 29.06 -0.02 12.72
C GLY A 5 27.92 0.53 13.55
N GLY A 6 27.68 1.83 13.49
CA GLY A 6 26.54 2.46 14.13
C GLY A 6 25.26 1.89 13.55
N ASP A 7 24.65 0.97 14.28
CA ASP A 7 23.32 0.45 14.02
C ASP A 7 22.35 1.62 14.24
N LEU A 8 22.10 2.41 13.20
CA LEU A 8 21.01 3.39 13.24
C LEU A 8 19.73 2.56 13.34
N PRO A 9 19.03 2.57 14.48
CA PRO A 9 17.84 1.75 14.63
C PRO A 9 16.83 2.20 13.57
N LEU A 10 16.49 1.30 12.65
CA LEU A 10 15.47 1.57 11.64
C LEU A 10 14.15 1.94 12.33
N PRO A 11 13.42 2.95 11.84
CA PRO A 11 12.16 3.36 12.45
C PRO A 11 11.15 2.21 12.38
N LEU A 12 10.35 2.06 13.43
CA LEU A 12 9.22 1.13 13.44
C LEU A 12 8.01 1.82 12.81
N HIS A 13 7.45 1.22 11.77
CA HIS A 13 6.28 1.70 11.05
C HIS A 13 5.04 0.93 11.46
N HIS A 14 4.05 1.65 11.96
CA HIS A 14 2.79 1.14 12.45
C HIS A 14 1.62 1.48 11.52
N ARG A 15 0.52 0.77 11.70
CA ARG A 15 -0.77 1.09 11.05
C ARG A 15 -1.26 2.50 11.35
N SER A 16 -0.96 3.04 12.53
CA SER A 16 -1.26 4.43 12.88
C SER A 16 -0.47 5.44 12.04
N ASP A 17 0.71 5.07 11.55
CA ASP A 17 1.51 5.91 10.68
C ASP A 17 0.91 5.99 9.27
N GLU A 18 0.34 4.89 8.76
CA GLU A 18 -0.45 4.91 7.51
C GLU A 18 -1.64 5.87 7.60
N LEU A 19 -2.35 5.87 8.73
CA LEU A 19 -3.49 6.77 8.93
C LEU A 19 -3.04 8.23 9.02
N ARG A 20 -1.89 8.51 9.65
CA ARG A 20 -1.32 9.86 9.67
C ARG A 20 -0.92 10.33 8.27
N ILE A 21 -0.32 9.46 7.47
CA ILE A 21 0.03 9.77 6.06
C ILE A 21 -1.23 10.12 5.26
N LEU A 22 -2.31 9.36 5.45
CA LEU A 22 -3.61 9.64 4.85
C LEU A 22 -4.15 11.02 5.25
N ASP A 23 -4.11 11.34 6.54
CA ASP A 23 -4.60 12.63 7.05
C ASP A 23 -3.75 13.81 6.53
N ASP A 24 -2.42 13.65 6.49
CA ASP A 24 -1.50 14.67 5.97
C ASP A 24 -1.70 14.93 4.48
N LEU A 25 -1.95 13.88 3.69
CA LEU A 25 -2.27 14.01 2.27
C LEU A 25 -3.65 14.62 2.05
N ALA A 26 -4.65 14.26 2.84
CA ALA A 26 -5.99 14.83 2.74
C ALA A 26 -5.95 16.35 2.98
N GLN A 27 -5.22 16.80 4.02
CA GLN A 27 -5.00 18.22 4.26
C GLN A 27 -4.28 18.95 3.12
N ARG A 28 -3.43 18.25 2.35
CA ARG A 28 -2.82 18.84 1.14
C ARG A 28 -3.84 18.97 0.02
N VAL A 29 -4.65 17.94 -0.21
CA VAL A 29 -5.73 17.95 -1.22
C VAL A 29 -6.74 19.06 -0.91
N GLU A 30 -7.23 19.15 0.33
CA GLU A 30 -8.15 20.22 0.73
C GLU A 30 -7.58 21.61 0.50
N ARG A 31 -6.28 21.83 0.79
CA ARG A 31 -5.64 23.13 0.56
C ARG A 31 -5.47 23.49 -0.91
N VAL A 32 -5.34 22.51 -1.80
CA VAL A 32 -5.04 22.73 -3.23
C VAL A 32 -6.31 22.67 -4.08
N ILE A 33 -7.17 21.69 -3.85
CA ILE A 33 -8.37 21.37 -4.63
C ILE A 33 -9.64 21.89 -3.95
N GLY A 34 -9.65 22.00 -2.61
CA GLY A 34 -10.81 22.49 -1.83
C GLY A 34 -11.85 21.41 -1.51
N VAL A 35 -11.77 20.23 -2.13
CA VAL A 35 -12.67 19.11 -1.90
C VAL A 35 -11.89 17.80 -1.90
N LEU A 36 -12.30 16.87 -1.05
CA LEU A 36 -11.76 15.51 -0.98
C LEU A 36 -12.55 14.56 -1.88
N PRO A 37 -11.95 13.46 -2.35
CA PRO A 37 -12.66 12.46 -3.15
C PRO A 37 -13.94 11.96 -2.48
N ASP A 38 -14.98 11.74 -3.28
CA ASP A 38 -16.23 11.15 -2.80
C ASP A 38 -15.97 9.83 -2.08
N GLY A 39 -16.61 9.63 -0.92
CA GLY A 39 -16.44 8.44 -0.09
C GLY A 39 -15.16 8.42 0.76
N TRP A 40 -14.30 9.45 0.69
CA TRP A 40 -13.08 9.55 1.50
C TRP A 40 -13.35 9.41 3.01
N ALA A 41 -14.25 10.24 3.57
CA ALA A 41 -14.45 10.31 5.01
C ALA A 41 -14.99 8.99 5.59
N GLU A 42 -15.96 8.38 4.90
CA GLU A 42 -16.50 7.07 5.27
C GLU A 42 -15.40 6.00 5.24
N GLN A 43 -14.62 5.97 4.16
CA GLN A 43 -13.61 4.94 3.96
C GLN A 43 -12.43 5.09 4.93
N ARG A 44 -11.99 6.33 5.18
CA ARG A 44 -10.98 6.64 6.21
C ARG A 44 -11.44 6.20 7.60
N ALA A 45 -12.71 6.43 7.96
CA ALA A 45 -13.28 5.93 9.21
C ALA A 45 -13.36 4.39 9.24
N ALA A 46 -13.62 3.74 8.09
CA ALA A 46 -13.64 2.29 7.99
C ALA A 46 -12.26 1.65 8.21
N ILE A 47 -11.21 2.20 7.60
CA ILE A 47 -9.83 1.75 7.78
C ILE A 47 -9.38 1.93 9.23
N GLU A 48 -9.73 3.05 9.87
CA GLU A 48 -9.34 3.36 11.25
C GLU A 48 -9.78 2.30 12.27
N ARG A 49 -10.91 1.62 12.04
CA ARG A 49 -11.39 0.51 12.88
C ARG A 49 -10.39 -0.65 12.99
N TYR A 50 -9.44 -0.73 12.06
CA TYR A 50 -8.41 -1.77 11.98
C TYR A 50 -7.00 -1.26 12.31
N ARG A 51 -6.88 -0.02 12.81
CA ARG A 51 -5.64 0.60 13.29
C ARG A 51 -4.95 -0.26 14.34
N ASP A 52 -5.72 -0.66 15.35
CA ASP A 52 -5.19 -1.37 16.51
C ASP A 52 -5.35 -2.87 16.31
N SER A 53 -4.33 -3.50 15.76
CA SER A 53 -4.17 -4.94 15.97
C SER A 53 -3.91 -5.15 17.46
N LYS A 54 -4.85 -5.77 18.21
CA LYS A 54 -4.61 -6.23 19.59
C LYS A 54 -3.44 -7.21 19.72
N ARG A 55 -2.82 -7.59 18.60
CA ARG A 55 -1.79 -8.61 18.51
C ARG A 55 -0.48 -7.98 18.06
N ALA A 56 0.56 -8.23 18.85
CA ALA A 56 1.93 -7.94 18.45
C ALA A 56 2.25 -8.65 17.12
N PHE A 57 2.87 -7.93 16.20
CA PHE A 57 3.49 -8.50 15.01
C PHE A 57 5.00 -8.59 15.24
N LEU A 58 5.64 -9.55 14.56
CA LEU A 58 7.10 -9.56 14.48
C LEU A 58 7.50 -8.64 13.32
N PRO A 59 8.12 -7.48 13.59
CA PRO A 59 8.53 -6.58 12.52
C PRO A 59 9.60 -7.23 11.64
N VAL A 60 9.52 -6.95 10.35
CA VAL A 60 10.53 -7.30 9.35
C VAL A 60 11.03 -6.04 8.66
N LEU A 61 12.21 -6.12 8.03
CA LEU A 61 12.68 -5.06 7.15
C LEU A 61 11.65 -4.84 6.03
N ALA A 62 11.22 -3.61 5.85
CA ALA A 62 10.28 -3.21 4.83
C ALA A 62 10.81 -2.00 4.05
N HIS A 63 10.62 -2.03 2.74
CA HIS A 63 10.92 -0.96 1.80
C HIS A 63 10.00 0.25 1.98
N ARG A 64 8.74 -0.02 2.37
CA ARG A 64 7.64 0.93 2.63
C ARG A 64 7.10 1.67 1.40
N ASP A 65 7.91 1.87 0.37
CA ASP A 65 7.47 2.39 -0.94
C ASP A 65 7.63 1.37 -2.09
N LEU A 66 7.46 0.08 -1.80
CA LEU A 66 7.65 -0.97 -2.82
C LEU A 66 6.53 -0.90 -3.86
N HIS A 67 6.88 -0.55 -5.09
CA HIS A 67 5.98 -0.59 -6.24
C HIS A 67 6.72 -1.00 -7.51
N ASP A 68 6.00 -1.27 -8.59
CA ASP A 68 6.53 -1.74 -9.87
C ASP A 68 7.68 -0.86 -10.41
N GLY A 69 7.58 0.46 -10.26
CA GLY A 69 8.64 1.40 -10.62
C GLY A 69 9.95 1.31 -9.81
N GLN A 70 10.01 0.53 -8.73
CA GLN A 70 11.24 0.34 -7.94
C GLN A 70 12.08 -0.84 -8.41
N PHE A 71 11.60 -1.59 -9.40
CA PHE A 71 12.32 -2.73 -9.97
C PHE A 71 13.01 -2.33 -11.28
N ILE A 72 14.27 -2.73 -11.42
CA ILE A 72 14.94 -2.85 -12.71
C ILE A 72 15.05 -4.34 -13.01
N THR A 73 14.50 -4.77 -14.14
CA THR A 73 14.55 -6.16 -14.57
C THR A 73 15.41 -6.30 -15.82
N THR A 74 16.19 -7.38 -15.85
CA THR A 74 16.86 -7.90 -17.05
C THR A 74 16.35 -9.32 -17.29
N GLU A 75 16.86 -10.01 -18.32
CA GLU A 75 16.50 -11.41 -18.55
C GLU A 75 16.98 -12.35 -17.43
N GLN A 76 18.07 -12.00 -16.72
CA GLN A 76 18.69 -12.86 -15.71
C GLN A 76 18.49 -12.35 -14.28
N ASP A 77 18.40 -11.04 -14.10
CA ASP A 77 18.50 -10.40 -12.79
C ASP A 77 17.37 -9.40 -12.53
N ILE A 78 17.07 -9.22 -11.25
CA ILE A 78 16.17 -8.19 -10.73
C ILE A 78 16.93 -7.36 -9.71
N ALA A 79 16.93 -6.04 -9.87
CA ALA A 79 17.46 -5.09 -8.91
C ALA A 79 16.34 -4.26 -8.31
N LEU A 80 16.44 -3.96 -7.02
CA LEU A 80 15.52 -3.10 -6.28
C LEU A 80 16.20 -1.75 -6.00
N LEU A 81 15.47 -0.66 -6.18
CA LEU A 81 15.93 0.71 -6.01
C LEU A 81 15.33 1.37 -4.77
N ASP A 82 15.77 2.60 -4.45
CA ASP A 82 15.10 3.54 -3.54
C ASP A 82 14.83 3.07 -2.09
N PHE A 83 15.92 2.88 -1.34
CA PHE A 83 15.87 2.45 0.07
C PHE A 83 15.69 3.61 1.08
N ASP A 84 15.30 4.81 0.64
CA ASP A 84 15.21 6.00 1.51
C ASP A 84 14.06 5.91 2.53
N CYS A 85 13.09 5.02 2.30
CA CYS A 85 11.93 4.79 3.17
C CYS A 85 12.06 3.58 4.09
N LEU A 86 13.24 2.93 4.15
CA LEU A 86 13.47 1.71 4.93
C LEU A 86 12.99 1.82 6.38
N CYS A 87 12.26 0.80 6.82
CA CYS A 87 11.71 0.72 8.17
C CYS A 87 11.59 -0.74 8.63
N LEU A 88 11.26 -0.90 9.90
CA LEU A 88 10.74 -2.14 10.45
C LEU A 88 9.21 -2.09 10.38
N GLY A 89 8.55 -3.08 9.79
CA GLY A 89 7.10 -3.03 9.58
C GLY A 89 6.43 -4.41 9.55
N GLU A 90 5.11 -4.41 9.38
CA GLU A 90 4.36 -5.66 9.19
C GLU A 90 4.74 -6.29 7.84
N LYS A 91 4.88 -7.62 7.84
CA LYS A 91 5.26 -8.42 6.65
C LYS A 91 4.36 -8.22 5.42
N ALA A 92 3.15 -7.70 5.61
CA ALA A 92 2.19 -7.48 4.53
C ALA A 92 2.29 -6.08 3.89
N LEU A 93 3.07 -5.16 4.47
CA LEU A 93 3.15 -3.75 4.05
C LEU A 93 3.57 -3.61 2.58
N ASP A 94 4.75 -4.13 2.24
CA ASP A 94 5.33 -3.94 0.90
C ASP A 94 4.54 -4.66 -0.19
N VAL A 95 4.13 -5.90 0.06
CA VAL A 95 3.34 -6.68 -0.90
C VAL A 95 1.97 -6.05 -1.14
N ALA A 96 1.33 -5.48 -0.12
CA ALA A 96 0.07 -4.77 -0.29
C ALA A 96 0.22 -3.54 -1.18
N ASN A 97 1.29 -2.76 -0.97
CA ASN A 97 1.57 -1.57 -1.78
C ASN A 97 1.84 -1.96 -3.24
N LEU A 98 2.66 -2.98 -3.47
CA LEU A 98 2.97 -3.48 -4.80
C LEU A 98 1.71 -3.96 -5.55
N ILE A 99 0.88 -4.80 -4.92
CA ILE A 99 -0.37 -5.29 -5.56
C ILE A 99 -1.32 -4.14 -5.88
N ALA A 100 -1.47 -3.16 -4.99
CA ALA A 100 -2.29 -1.99 -5.26
C ALA A 100 -1.77 -1.16 -6.45
N HIS A 101 -0.45 -1.09 -6.62
CA HIS A 101 0.17 -0.45 -7.79
C HIS A 101 -0.03 -1.23 -9.09
N LEU A 102 -0.10 -2.56 -9.07
CA LEU A 102 -0.50 -3.34 -10.25
C LEU A 102 -1.92 -2.98 -10.70
N SER A 103 -2.84 -2.83 -9.74
CA SER A 103 -4.20 -2.36 -10.03
C SER A 103 -4.21 -0.93 -10.59
N LEU A 104 -3.37 -0.05 -10.06
CA LEU A 104 -3.20 1.30 -10.59
C LEU A 104 -2.76 1.30 -12.06
N ARG A 105 -1.88 0.37 -12.50
CA ARG A 105 -1.40 0.33 -13.89
C ARG A 105 -2.49 0.00 -14.89
N TYR A 106 -3.41 -0.91 -14.57
CA TYR A 106 -4.55 -1.16 -15.46
C TYR A 106 -5.47 0.07 -15.50
N LEU A 107 -5.72 0.74 -14.37
CA LEU A 107 -6.54 1.96 -14.33
C LEU A 107 -5.93 3.09 -15.16
N GLN A 108 -4.59 3.15 -15.23
CA GLN A 108 -3.86 4.11 -16.05
C GLN A 108 -3.80 3.75 -17.54
N GLY A 109 -4.35 2.60 -17.94
CA GLY A 109 -4.32 2.12 -19.32
C GLY A 109 -2.92 1.75 -19.81
N LEU A 110 -2.03 1.30 -18.91
CA LEU A 110 -0.74 0.78 -19.32
C LEU A 110 -0.93 -0.42 -20.25
N SER A 111 -0.25 -0.43 -21.39
CA SER A 111 -0.40 -1.50 -22.38
C SER A 111 -0.09 -2.86 -21.77
N GLY A 112 -1.03 -3.81 -21.92
CA GLY A 112 -0.91 -5.16 -21.35
C GLY A 112 -1.39 -5.30 -19.91
N ALA A 113 -1.69 -4.20 -19.21
CA ALA A 113 -2.29 -4.24 -17.88
C ALA A 113 -3.83 -4.27 -18.00
N THR A 114 -4.42 -5.41 -17.70
CA THR A 114 -5.87 -5.60 -17.52
C THR A 114 -6.19 -5.94 -16.07
N PRO A 115 -7.45 -5.80 -15.62
CA PRO A 115 -7.87 -6.27 -14.30
C PRO A 115 -7.47 -7.72 -14.01
N GLU A 116 -7.65 -8.61 -14.98
CA GLU A 116 -7.32 -10.04 -14.87
C GLU A 116 -5.82 -10.27 -14.74
N SER A 117 -5.00 -9.53 -15.51
CA SER A 117 -3.54 -9.63 -15.40
C SER A 117 -3.02 -9.12 -14.05
N ALA A 118 -3.64 -8.06 -13.49
CA ALA A 118 -3.27 -7.50 -12.20
C ALA A 118 -3.65 -8.44 -11.06
N GLU A 119 -4.83 -9.07 -11.16
CA GLU A 119 -5.27 -10.11 -10.22
C GLU A 119 -4.34 -11.33 -10.27
N ALA A 120 -4.10 -11.90 -11.46
CA ALA A 120 -3.22 -13.06 -11.63
C ALA A 120 -1.79 -12.79 -11.14
N ALA A 121 -1.24 -11.60 -11.41
CA ALA A 121 0.08 -11.21 -10.90
C ALA A 121 0.08 -11.07 -9.37
N GLY A 122 -0.98 -10.52 -8.79
CA GLY A 122 -1.14 -10.45 -7.34
C GLY A 122 -1.24 -11.83 -6.68
N GLU A 123 -1.98 -12.75 -7.29
CA GLU A 123 -2.09 -14.14 -6.83
C GLU A 123 -0.74 -14.86 -6.90
N ALA A 124 -0.03 -14.78 -8.04
CA ALA A 124 1.28 -15.39 -8.22
C ALA A 124 2.32 -14.84 -7.21
N LEU A 125 2.27 -13.53 -6.91
CA LEU A 125 3.13 -12.93 -5.89
C LEU A 125 2.81 -13.47 -4.49
N LEU A 126 1.53 -13.60 -4.14
CA LEU A 126 1.11 -14.14 -2.84
C LEU A 126 1.42 -15.63 -2.70
N GLU A 127 1.30 -16.39 -3.79
CA GLU A 127 1.70 -17.80 -3.86
C GLU A 127 3.21 -17.94 -3.65
N GLY A 128 4.02 -17.18 -4.39
CA GLY A 128 5.49 -17.24 -4.27
C GLY A 128 6.01 -16.80 -2.90
N LEU A 129 5.29 -15.93 -2.20
CA LEU A 129 5.61 -15.56 -0.81
C LEU A 129 5.27 -16.67 0.19
N ASP A 130 4.25 -17.50 -0.10
CA ASP A 130 3.73 -18.58 0.73
C ASP A 130 3.43 -18.17 2.20
N ARG A 131 2.73 -17.04 2.36
CA ARG A 131 2.41 -16.45 3.68
C ARG A 131 0.92 -16.47 4.01
N SER A 132 0.11 -17.04 3.14
CA SER A 132 -1.36 -17.03 3.26
C SER A 132 -1.85 -17.73 4.54
N GLN A 133 -1.11 -18.73 5.00
CA GLN A 133 -1.38 -19.47 6.24
C GLN A 133 -0.91 -18.73 7.51
N GLU A 134 -0.10 -17.67 7.38
CA GLU A 134 0.34 -16.90 8.53
C GLU A 134 -0.85 -16.16 9.17
N ARG A 135 -1.09 -16.44 10.45
CA ARG A 135 -2.23 -15.90 11.18
C ARG A 135 -2.23 -14.38 11.16
N GLY A 136 -3.26 -13.81 10.54
CA GLY A 136 -3.46 -12.36 10.45
C GLY A 136 -2.81 -11.69 9.25
N PHE A 137 -2.04 -12.41 8.43
CA PHE A 137 -1.39 -11.87 7.24
C PHE A 137 -2.39 -11.31 6.24
N ILE A 138 -3.46 -12.04 5.93
CA ILE A 138 -4.51 -11.57 5.00
C ILE A 138 -5.22 -10.31 5.52
N LYS A 139 -5.46 -10.20 6.83
CA LYS A 139 -6.03 -8.98 7.44
C LYS A 139 -5.05 -7.80 7.36
N ALA A 140 -3.76 -8.04 7.58
CA ALA A 140 -2.74 -7.01 7.39
C ALA A 140 -2.65 -6.57 5.93
N LEU A 141 -2.63 -7.52 5.00
CA LEU A 141 -2.60 -7.29 3.56
C LEU A 141 -3.75 -6.40 3.12
N ARG A 142 -4.99 -6.76 3.48
CA ARG A 142 -6.18 -5.98 3.11
C ARG A 142 -6.22 -4.60 3.77
N PHE A 143 -5.68 -4.44 4.99
CA PHE A 143 -5.51 -3.14 5.62
C PHE A 143 -4.57 -2.23 4.81
N TYR A 144 -3.37 -2.72 4.49
CA TYR A 144 -2.39 -1.93 3.74
C TYR A 144 -2.81 -1.68 2.28
N GLN A 145 -3.57 -2.60 1.67
CA GLN A 145 -4.16 -2.34 0.35
C GLN A 145 -5.21 -1.24 0.43
N ALA A 146 -6.09 -1.28 1.44
CA ALA A 146 -7.09 -0.23 1.65
C ALA A 146 -6.42 1.14 1.85
N THR A 147 -5.39 1.23 2.69
CA THR A 147 -4.66 2.50 2.90
C THR A 147 -3.94 2.95 1.63
N THR A 148 -3.31 2.02 0.89
CA THR A 148 -2.61 2.35 -0.35
C THR A 148 -3.57 2.89 -1.40
N PHE A 149 -4.70 2.22 -1.66
CA PHE A 149 -5.67 2.71 -2.63
C PHE A 149 -6.24 4.08 -2.26
N LEU A 150 -6.53 4.29 -0.97
CA LEU A 150 -7.04 5.57 -0.49
C LEU A 150 -5.97 6.68 -0.57
N ARG A 151 -4.70 6.35 -0.31
CA ARG A 151 -3.55 7.24 -0.51
C ARG A 151 -3.40 7.60 -1.99
N LEU A 152 -3.49 6.61 -2.89
CA LEU A 152 -3.42 6.83 -4.33
C LEU A 152 -4.57 7.72 -4.81
N ALA A 153 -5.79 7.54 -4.30
CA ALA A 153 -6.92 8.42 -4.62
C ALA A 153 -6.58 9.89 -4.35
N LEU A 154 -6.01 10.20 -3.17
CA LEU A 154 -5.55 11.56 -2.86
C LEU A 154 -4.39 12.06 -3.73
N VAL A 155 -3.40 11.21 -4.00
CA VAL A 155 -2.25 11.56 -4.85
C VAL A 155 -2.70 11.88 -6.28
N TYR A 156 -3.65 11.12 -6.81
CA TYR A 156 -4.17 11.31 -8.17
C TYR A 156 -5.25 12.40 -8.25
N GLU A 157 -5.90 12.76 -7.15
CA GLU A 157 -6.70 13.98 -7.05
C GLU A 157 -5.86 15.24 -7.33
N LEU A 158 -4.57 15.23 -6.97
CA LEU A 158 -3.63 16.32 -7.28
C LEU A 158 -3.08 16.27 -8.72
N ARG A 159 -3.52 15.34 -9.56
CA ARG A 159 -2.99 15.13 -10.92
C ARG A 159 -4.13 15.11 -11.95
N PRO A 160 -4.51 16.27 -12.52
CA PRO A 160 -5.70 16.40 -13.36
C PRO A 160 -5.83 15.41 -14.52
N ARG A 161 -4.69 14.99 -15.11
CA ARG A 161 -4.66 13.95 -16.15
C ARG A 161 -5.34 12.64 -15.74
N TRP A 162 -5.40 12.34 -14.45
CA TRP A 162 -5.80 11.06 -13.90
C TRP A 162 -7.07 11.11 -13.05
N TRP A 163 -7.79 12.24 -12.99
CA TRP A 163 -8.98 12.37 -12.14
C TRP A 163 -10.03 11.27 -12.38
N HIS A 164 -10.15 10.78 -13.61
CA HIS A 164 -11.08 9.73 -13.97
C HIS A 164 -10.87 8.40 -13.21
N ILE A 165 -9.68 8.13 -12.66
CA ILE A 165 -9.39 6.88 -11.92
C ILE A 165 -9.63 7.01 -10.41
N VAL A 166 -9.82 8.23 -9.89
CA VAL A 166 -9.96 8.46 -8.44
C VAL A 166 -11.17 7.72 -7.85
N PRO A 167 -12.37 7.72 -8.47
CA PRO A 167 -13.51 6.96 -7.96
C PRO A 167 -13.25 5.45 -7.88
N ASP A 168 -12.52 4.89 -8.85
CA ASP A 168 -12.15 3.48 -8.86
C ASP A 168 -11.17 3.15 -7.73
N LEU A 169 -10.19 4.03 -7.45
CA LEU A 169 -9.26 3.86 -6.34
C LEU A 169 -9.99 3.87 -4.97
N VAL A 170 -10.95 4.79 -4.77
CA VAL A 170 -11.78 4.77 -3.55
C VAL A 170 -12.60 3.47 -3.47
N THR A 171 -13.18 3.03 -4.58
CA THR A 171 -13.95 1.78 -4.65
C THR A 171 -13.11 0.55 -4.31
N LEU A 172 -11.88 0.48 -4.81
CA LEU A 172 -10.93 -0.60 -4.49
C LEU A 172 -10.56 -0.59 -3.00
N SER A 173 -10.31 0.60 -2.42
CA SER A 173 -10.09 0.73 -0.97
C SER A 173 -11.27 0.16 -0.17
N GLN A 174 -12.49 0.54 -0.53
CA GLN A 174 -13.72 0.06 0.14
C GLN A 174 -13.92 -1.45 0.00
N ARG A 175 -13.56 -2.04 -1.15
CA ARG A 175 -13.56 -3.52 -1.32
C ARG A 175 -12.62 -4.18 -0.31
N CYS A 176 -11.39 -3.70 -0.18
CA CYS A 176 -10.44 -4.23 0.80
C CYS A 176 -10.97 -4.13 2.24
N SER A 177 -11.60 -3.01 2.61
CA SER A 177 -12.20 -2.86 3.94
C SER A 177 -13.41 -3.77 4.19
N ARG A 178 -14.23 -4.05 3.18
CA ARG A 178 -15.32 -5.03 3.31
C ARG A 178 -14.80 -6.45 3.54
N ASP A 179 -13.70 -6.81 2.90
CA ASP A 179 -13.05 -8.11 3.11
C ASP A 179 -12.48 -8.22 4.54
N LEU A 180 -11.94 -7.12 5.09
CA LEU A 180 -11.51 -7.08 6.49
C LEU A 180 -12.64 -7.38 7.49
N CYS A 181 -13.89 -7.03 7.17
CA CYS A 181 -15.04 -7.36 8.00
C CYS A 181 -15.42 -8.84 7.95
N ARG A 182 -15.03 -9.56 6.89
CA ARG A 182 -15.45 -10.95 6.62
C ARG A 182 -14.44 -11.98 7.12
N CYS A 183 -13.18 -11.60 7.29
CA CYS A 183 -12.11 -12.45 7.84
C CYS A 183 -12.10 -12.44 9.37
#